data_AF-A0A5J6QY17-F1
#
_entry.id   AF-A0A5J6QY17-F1
#
_cell.length_a   1.000
_cell.length_b   1.000
_cell.length_c   1.000
_cell.angle_alpha   90.00
_cell.angle_beta   90.00
_cell.angle_gamma   90.00
#
_symmetry.space_group_name_H-M   'P 1'
#
loop_
_entity.id
_entity.type
_entity.pdbx_description
1 polymer ?
#
loop_
_entity_poly.entity_id
_entity_poly.type
_entity_poly.pdbx_seq_one_letter_code
_entity_poly.pdbx_strand_id
1 'polypeptide(L)'
;MNALSLPDIAAQTSSLELPLDWVGMCGIAQPVVLAGQRIAAQVDAGVSLDDVSARGIHMSRLYLALEELEREELSGTLLRRVLARFLDSHQGLSASASLNLRGEALLQRPALVSPLAGWKAYPFEVRARQDRWGFHVELQLQLAYSSTCPCSAALARQLIQQRFVEEFPDQNPARERVFAWLGSSQGIVATPHSQRSTATFWLHLGAKENIPLLRLVDLAEQSLGTAVQTAVKRADEQAFALANGQNLMFCEDAARRLGSALQKQDWLEGFRLRVVHAESLHAHDAVAEYAWRYRT
;
A
#
# COMPACT_ATOMS: atom_id res chain seq x y z
N MET A 1 -16.72 50.23 13.04
CA MET A 1 -15.43 49.64 13.46
C MET A 1 -14.52 49.66 12.25
N ASN A 2 -13.45 50.44 12.31
CA ASN A 2 -12.54 50.67 11.19
C ASN A 2 -11.80 49.37 10.85
N ALA A 3 -12.16 48.74 9.74
CA ALA A 3 -11.34 47.70 9.13
C ALA A 3 -10.12 48.41 8.50
N LEU A 4 -9.07 48.59 9.30
CA LEU A 4 -7.75 48.91 8.77
C LEU A 4 -7.34 47.73 7.86
N SER A 5 -7.24 47.98 6.56
CA SER A 5 -6.75 46.99 5.60
C SER A 5 -5.30 46.65 5.95
N LEU A 6 -5.08 45.46 6.48
CA LEU A 6 -3.73 44.95 6.73
C LEU A 6 -3.01 44.78 5.38
N PRO A 7 -1.69 45.03 5.32
CA PRO A 7 -0.94 44.95 4.07
C PRO A 7 -0.84 43.51 3.55
N ASP A 8 -1.04 43.33 2.25
CA ASP A 8 -0.83 42.05 1.57
C ASP A 8 0.66 41.85 1.27
N ILE A 9 1.36 41.18 2.18
CA ILE A 9 2.81 40.94 2.06
C ILE A 9 3.14 39.94 0.95
N ALA A 10 2.25 38.98 0.66
CA ALA A 10 2.49 37.95 -0.34
C ALA A 10 2.54 38.56 -1.76
N ALA A 11 1.73 39.58 -2.00
CA ALA A 11 1.68 40.33 -3.26
C ALA A 11 2.79 41.38 -3.41
N GLN A 12 3.70 41.53 -2.44
CA GLN A 12 4.82 42.46 -2.56
C GLN A 12 5.88 41.93 -3.53
N THR A 13 6.69 42.84 -4.07
CA THR A 13 7.78 42.49 -4.99
C THR A 13 8.94 41.83 -4.26
N SER A 14 9.45 40.74 -4.80
CA SER A 14 10.67 40.07 -4.34
C SER A 14 11.92 40.83 -4.79
N SER A 15 12.97 40.82 -3.96
CA SER A 15 14.30 41.32 -4.37
C SER A 15 15.11 40.28 -5.14
N LEU A 16 14.65 39.03 -5.16
CA LEU A 16 15.28 37.89 -5.84
C LEU A 16 14.23 37.22 -6.74
N GLU A 17 14.43 37.31 -8.05
CA GLU A 17 13.47 36.86 -9.07
C GLU A 17 13.77 35.43 -9.52
N LEU A 18 13.39 34.45 -8.69
CA LEU A 18 13.46 33.04 -9.03
C LEU A 18 12.08 32.38 -8.84
N PRO A 19 11.62 31.56 -9.80
CA PRO A 19 10.41 30.80 -9.62
C PRO A 19 10.65 29.66 -8.62
N LEU A 20 9.58 29.19 -7.98
CA LEU A 20 9.61 28.01 -7.12
C LEU A 20 8.77 26.90 -7.74
N ASP A 21 9.38 25.72 -7.92
CA ASP A 21 8.67 24.53 -8.40
C ASP A 21 7.53 24.11 -7.47
N TRP A 22 7.68 24.39 -6.18
CA TRP A 22 6.69 24.09 -5.17
C TRP A 22 6.84 24.98 -3.93
N VAL A 23 5.72 25.51 -3.47
CA VAL A 23 5.58 26.24 -2.21
C VAL A 23 4.22 25.91 -1.59
N GLY A 24 4.20 25.63 -0.28
CA GLY A 24 3.01 25.16 0.40
C GLY A 24 3.24 24.83 1.87
N MET A 25 2.40 23.93 2.39
CA MET A 25 2.41 23.47 3.77
C MET A 25 2.47 21.94 3.78
N CYS A 26 3.28 21.36 4.67
CA CYS A 26 3.40 19.92 4.84
C CYS A 26 2.91 19.47 6.22
N GLY A 27 2.44 18.23 6.31
CA GLY A 27 2.08 17.60 7.59
C GLY A 27 0.81 18.16 8.24
N ILE A 28 -0.12 18.73 7.45
CA ILE A 28 -1.40 19.21 7.97
C ILE A 28 -2.22 18.01 8.45
N ALA A 29 -2.66 18.03 9.71
CA ALA A 29 -3.60 17.03 10.21
C ALA A 29 -4.99 17.27 9.61
N GLN A 30 -5.49 16.33 8.82
CA GLN A 30 -6.74 16.46 8.07
C GLN A 30 -7.53 15.15 8.12
N PRO A 31 -8.79 15.17 8.57
CA PRO A 31 -9.71 14.07 8.33
C PRO A 31 -10.02 13.94 6.84
N VAL A 32 -9.96 12.72 6.29
CA VAL A 32 -10.36 12.40 4.92
C VAL A 32 -11.38 11.28 4.90
N VAL A 33 -12.32 11.29 3.95
CA VAL A 33 -13.27 10.17 3.78
C VAL A 33 -12.75 9.22 2.70
N LEU A 34 -12.43 7.98 3.07
CA LEU A 34 -11.94 6.96 2.14
C LEU A 34 -12.42 5.57 2.55
N ALA A 35 -12.84 4.77 1.56
CA ALA A 35 -13.47 3.48 1.75
C ALA A 35 -14.68 3.53 2.70
N GLY A 36 -15.45 4.63 2.64
CA GLY A 36 -16.60 4.86 3.52
C GLY A 36 -16.25 5.17 4.97
N GLN A 37 -14.97 5.45 5.28
CA GLN A 37 -14.48 5.74 6.62
C GLN A 37 -13.87 7.12 6.70
N ARG A 38 -14.00 7.77 7.86
CA ARG A 38 -13.27 9.00 8.17
C ARG A 38 -11.91 8.65 8.78
N ILE A 39 -10.85 8.87 8.01
CA ILE A 39 -9.46 8.53 8.34
C ILE A 39 -8.72 9.78 8.79
N ALA A 40 -7.95 9.70 9.87
CA ALA A 40 -6.98 10.73 10.24
C ALA A 40 -5.77 10.65 9.30
N ALA A 41 -5.55 11.69 8.50
CA ALA A 41 -4.47 11.74 7.52
C ALA A 41 -3.54 12.94 7.76
N GLN A 42 -2.35 12.87 7.18
CA GLN A 42 -1.45 14.00 7.00
C GLN A 42 -1.50 14.48 5.56
N VAL A 43 -1.53 15.79 5.36
CA VAL A 43 -1.66 16.42 4.05
C VAL A 43 -0.51 17.38 3.77
N ASP A 44 0.11 17.22 2.61
CA ASP A 44 0.95 18.25 2.02
C ASP A 44 0.18 18.91 0.87
N ALA A 45 0.04 20.23 0.93
CA ALA A 45 -0.74 21.02 -0.02
C ALA A 45 0.11 22.18 -0.52
N GLY A 46 0.23 22.33 -1.84
CA GLY A 46 1.06 23.39 -2.42
C GLY A 46 0.81 23.63 -3.90
N VAL A 47 1.43 24.69 -4.38
CA VAL A 47 1.39 25.19 -5.76
C VAL A 47 2.80 25.58 -6.19
N SER A 48 3.03 25.77 -7.49
CA SER A 48 4.23 26.49 -7.97
C SER A 48 4.13 27.99 -7.66
N LEU A 49 5.27 28.68 -7.63
CA LEU A 49 5.34 30.14 -7.68
C LEU A 49 6.07 30.53 -8.96
N ASP A 50 5.30 30.75 -10.02
CA ASP A 50 5.80 31.03 -11.36
C ASP A 50 6.03 32.53 -11.61
N ASP A 51 5.29 33.39 -10.91
CA ASP A 51 5.56 34.83 -10.90
C ASP A 51 6.81 35.12 -10.07
N VAL A 52 7.93 35.32 -10.76
CA VAL A 52 9.24 35.63 -10.16
C VAL A 52 9.25 36.96 -9.41
N SER A 53 8.31 37.86 -9.72
CA SER A 53 8.22 39.16 -9.05
C SER A 53 7.49 39.05 -7.72
N ALA A 54 6.66 38.03 -7.52
CA ALA A 54 5.91 37.85 -6.29
C ALA A 54 6.79 37.34 -5.15
N ARG A 55 6.60 37.90 -3.95
CA ARG A 55 7.35 37.49 -2.75
C ARG A 55 6.87 36.15 -2.17
N GLY A 56 5.62 35.76 -2.39
CA GLY A 56 5.09 34.49 -1.90
C GLY A 56 3.64 34.25 -2.28
N ILE A 57 3.05 33.22 -1.67
CA ILE A 57 1.64 32.81 -1.89
C ILE A 57 0.78 33.05 -0.65
N HIS A 58 -0.54 33.08 -0.83
CA HIS A 58 -1.50 33.15 0.25
C HIS A 58 -1.81 31.76 0.83
N MET A 59 -0.90 31.25 1.67
CA MET A 59 -0.97 29.89 2.25
C MET A 59 -2.33 29.49 2.84
N SER A 60 -2.99 30.40 3.56
CA SER A 60 -4.29 30.12 4.19
C SER A 60 -5.38 29.72 3.19
N ARG A 61 -5.28 30.18 1.92
CA ARG A 61 -6.24 29.80 0.86
C ARG A 61 -6.14 28.31 0.52
N LEU A 62 -4.93 27.75 0.52
CA LEU A 62 -4.73 26.30 0.33
C LEU A 62 -5.34 25.51 1.50
N TYR A 63 -5.09 25.93 2.74
CA TYR A 63 -5.62 25.26 3.94
C TYR A 63 -7.14 25.23 3.95
N LEU A 64 -7.79 26.36 3.66
CA LEU A 64 -9.25 26.46 3.66
C LEU A 64 -9.90 25.58 2.58
N ALA A 65 -9.23 25.39 1.44
CA ALA A 65 -9.73 24.51 0.38
C ALA A 65 -9.66 23.01 0.72
N LEU A 66 -8.93 22.60 1.77
CA LEU A 66 -8.89 21.20 2.24
C LEU A 66 -10.18 20.76 2.96
N GLU A 67 -11.05 21.69 3.36
CA GLU A 67 -12.29 21.41 4.09
C GLU A 67 -13.17 20.36 3.38
N GLU A 68 -13.14 20.32 2.05
CA GLU A 68 -13.93 19.38 1.25
C GLU A 68 -13.53 17.92 1.48
N LEU A 69 -12.27 17.66 1.81
CA LEU A 69 -11.74 16.30 2.01
C LEU A 69 -12.38 15.61 3.22
N GLU A 70 -12.84 16.38 4.20
CA GLU A 70 -13.53 15.85 5.39
C GLU A 70 -14.97 15.39 5.09
N ARG A 71 -15.57 15.91 4.01
CA ARG A 71 -17.02 15.81 3.77
C ARG A 71 -17.39 14.81 2.68
N GLU A 72 -16.52 14.63 1.69
CA GLU A 72 -16.77 13.82 0.51
C GLU A 72 -15.76 12.68 0.39
N GLU A 73 -16.22 11.54 -0.12
CA GLU A 73 -15.38 10.37 -0.43
C GLU A 73 -14.27 10.77 -1.42
N LEU A 74 -13.04 10.37 -1.11
CA LEU A 74 -11.88 10.62 -1.95
C LEU A 74 -12.08 10.01 -3.35
N SER A 75 -11.99 10.88 -4.34
CA SER A 75 -12.14 10.55 -5.76
C SER A 75 -11.29 11.48 -6.60
N GLY A 76 -10.99 11.08 -7.84
CA GLY A 76 -10.31 11.95 -8.80
C GLY A 76 -11.06 13.28 -9.03
N THR A 77 -12.39 13.25 -8.98
CA THR A 77 -13.24 14.44 -9.13
C THR A 77 -13.06 15.43 -7.97
N LEU A 78 -13.09 14.94 -6.72
CA LEU A 78 -12.87 15.76 -5.53
C LEU A 78 -11.45 16.36 -5.53
N LEU A 79 -10.44 15.51 -5.78
CA LEU A 79 -9.03 15.93 -5.83
C LEU A 79 -8.80 17.01 -6.89
N ARG A 80 -9.35 16.84 -8.10
CA ARG A 80 -9.28 17.84 -9.15
C ARG A 80 -9.92 19.16 -8.74
N ARG A 81 -11.07 19.11 -8.04
CA ARG A 81 -11.78 20.30 -7.59
C ARG A 81 -10.99 21.08 -6.54
N VAL A 82 -10.37 20.38 -5.59
CA VAL A 82 -9.47 20.99 -4.59
C VAL A 82 -8.27 21.64 -5.27
N LEU A 83 -7.61 20.95 -6.21
CA LEU A 83 -6.48 21.52 -6.96
C LEU A 83 -6.89 22.70 -7.84
N ALA A 84 -8.08 22.67 -8.44
CA ALA A 84 -8.61 23.81 -9.19
C ALA A 84 -8.80 25.03 -8.28
N ARG A 85 -9.33 24.85 -7.06
CA ARG A 85 -9.43 25.93 -6.07
C ARG A 85 -8.07 26.47 -5.64
N PHE A 86 -7.04 25.62 -5.55
CA PHE A 86 -5.67 26.08 -5.28
C PHE A 86 -5.21 27.04 -6.39
N LEU A 87 -5.36 26.64 -7.66
CA LEU A 87 -4.95 27.46 -8.81
C LEU A 87 -5.81 28.73 -8.95
N ASP A 88 -7.13 28.62 -8.80
CA ASP A 88 -8.05 29.77 -8.91
C ASP A 88 -7.78 30.81 -7.83
N SER A 89 -7.45 30.36 -6.61
CA SER A 89 -7.10 31.24 -5.50
C SER A 89 -5.68 31.83 -5.60
N HIS A 90 -4.86 31.35 -6.53
CA HIS A 90 -3.49 31.82 -6.81
C HIS A 90 -3.31 32.23 -8.28
N GLN A 91 -4.38 32.70 -8.92
CA GLN A 91 -4.33 33.17 -10.30
C GLN A 91 -3.25 34.25 -10.48
N GLY A 92 -2.46 34.11 -11.55
CA GLY A 92 -1.33 34.98 -11.84
C GLY A 92 -0.02 34.58 -11.15
N LEU A 93 -0.08 33.79 -10.07
CA LEU A 93 1.10 33.32 -9.34
C LEU A 93 1.50 31.89 -9.70
N SER A 94 0.53 31.02 -9.97
CA SER A 94 0.75 29.57 -10.02
C SER A 94 0.11 28.92 -11.25
N ALA A 95 0.84 28.03 -11.90
CA ALA A 95 0.40 27.22 -13.04
C ALA A 95 0.29 25.72 -12.70
N SER A 96 0.80 25.29 -11.54
CA SER A 96 0.69 23.90 -11.07
C SER A 96 0.30 23.82 -9.61
N ALA A 97 -0.41 22.74 -9.26
CA ALA A 97 -0.88 22.46 -7.92
C ALA A 97 -0.72 20.97 -7.60
N SER A 98 -0.40 20.66 -6.35
CA SER A 98 -0.28 19.28 -5.88
C SER A 98 -0.84 19.10 -4.48
N LEU A 99 -1.36 17.91 -4.23
CA LEU A 99 -1.89 17.48 -2.95
C LEU A 99 -1.39 16.07 -2.67
N ASN A 100 -0.82 15.84 -1.49
CA ASN A 100 -0.37 14.54 -1.04
C ASN A 100 -1.05 14.18 0.27
N LEU A 101 -1.77 13.06 0.30
CA LEU A 101 -2.53 12.58 1.45
C LEU A 101 -1.91 11.27 1.93
N ARG A 102 -1.52 11.18 3.21
CA ARG A 102 -0.96 9.95 3.81
C ARG A 102 -1.78 9.53 5.02
N GLY A 103 -2.11 8.25 5.12
CA GLY A 103 -2.87 7.71 6.24
C GLY A 103 -2.87 6.19 6.30
N GLU A 104 -3.64 5.64 7.23
CA GLU A 104 -3.83 4.19 7.37
C GLU A 104 -5.33 3.88 7.34
N ALA A 105 -5.75 3.08 6.37
CA ALA A 105 -7.11 2.57 6.33
C ALA A 105 -7.22 1.34 7.24
N LEU A 106 -8.17 1.36 8.19
CA LEU A 106 -8.47 0.20 9.02
C LEU A 106 -9.59 -0.60 8.34
N LEU A 107 -9.30 -1.81 7.87
CA LEU A 107 -10.31 -2.68 7.27
C LEU A 107 -10.53 -3.91 8.14
N GLN A 108 -11.79 -4.24 8.41
CA GLN A 108 -12.14 -5.46 9.11
C GLN A 108 -11.99 -6.65 8.16
N ARG A 109 -11.22 -7.66 8.58
CA ARG A 109 -10.98 -8.89 7.82
C ARG A 109 -11.50 -10.11 8.57
N PRO A 110 -12.21 -11.03 7.88
CA PRO A 110 -12.63 -12.29 8.49
C PRO A 110 -11.42 -13.19 8.73
N ALA A 111 -11.53 -14.07 9.73
CA ALA A 111 -10.65 -15.22 9.87
C ALA A 111 -10.91 -16.25 8.76
N LEU A 112 -9.98 -17.19 8.55
CA LEU A 112 -10.07 -18.19 7.48
C LEU A 112 -11.23 -19.18 7.66
N VAL A 113 -11.53 -19.58 8.89
CA VAL A 113 -12.48 -20.67 9.20
C VAL A 113 -13.50 -20.26 10.25
N SER A 114 -13.05 -19.68 11.37
CA SER A 114 -13.92 -19.30 12.48
C SER A 114 -14.75 -18.05 12.13
N PRO A 115 -15.88 -17.79 12.81
CA PRO A 115 -16.70 -16.61 12.57
C PRO A 115 -16.07 -15.31 13.12
N LEU A 116 -14.79 -15.34 13.52
CA LEU A 116 -14.09 -14.17 14.03
C LEU A 116 -13.73 -13.21 12.89
N ALA A 117 -13.57 -11.94 13.25
CA ALA A 117 -13.04 -10.91 12.38
C ALA A 117 -12.27 -9.88 13.22
N GLY A 118 -11.32 -9.19 12.61
CA GLY A 118 -10.53 -8.17 13.27
C GLY A 118 -9.96 -7.14 12.31
N TRP A 119 -9.44 -6.05 12.85
CA TRP A 119 -8.98 -4.89 12.08
C TRP A 119 -7.53 -5.06 11.61
N LYS A 120 -7.27 -4.71 10.35
CA LYS A 120 -5.93 -4.58 9.77
C LYS A 120 -5.72 -3.15 9.27
N ALA A 121 -4.53 -2.62 9.53
CA ALA A 121 -4.09 -1.36 8.98
C ALA A 121 -3.49 -1.57 7.58
N TYR A 122 -3.86 -0.70 6.65
CA TYR A 122 -3.33 -0.61 5.30
C TYR A 122 -2.82 0.81 5.07
N PRO A 123 -1.51 1.05 5.24
CA PRO A 123 -0.90 2.33 4.93
C PRO A 123 -1.11 2.67 3.45
N PHE A 124 -1.53 3.91 3.20
CA PHE A 124 -1.74 4.41 1.86
C PHE A 124 -1.24 5.84 1.71
N GLU A 125 -0.97 6.20 0.46
CA GLU A 125 -0.67 7.56 0.06
C GLU A 125 -1.43 7.87 -1.24
N VAL A 126 -2.13 9.00 -1.30
CA VAL A 126 -2.80 9.49 -2.52
C VAL A 126 -2.13 10.79 -2.94
N ARG A 127 -1.51 10.78 -4.12
CA ARG A 127 -0.87 11.96 -4.70
C ARG A 127 -1.69 12.44 -5.88
N ALA A 128 -2.14 13.68 -5.82
CA ALA A 128 -2.83 14.35 -6.91
C ALA A 128 -2.00 15.54 -7.39
N ARG A 129 -1.91 15.72 -8.70
CA ARG A 129 -1.22 16.84 -9.32
C ARG A 129 -2.00 17.37 -10.51
N GLN A 130 -2.04 18.68 -10.66
CA GLN A 130 -2.59 19.39 -11.80
C GLN A 130 -1.48 20.31 -12.33
N ASP A 131 -1.07 20.09 -13.58
CA ASP A 131 -0.07 20.92 -14.25
C ASP A 131 -0.36 21.01 -15.76
N ARG A 132 0.63 21.48 -16.53
CA ARG A 132 0.54 21.64 -17.99
C ARG A 132 0.31 20.35 -18.77
N TRP A 133 0.65 19.19 -18.21
CA TRP A 133 0.42 17.88 -18.84
C TRP A 133 -0.93 17.28 -18.47
N GLY A 134 -1.61 17.87 -17.47
CA GLY A 134 -2.97 17.55 -17.12
C GLY A 134 -3.10 17.21 -15.64
N PHE A 135 -4.12 16.41 -15.35
CA PHE A 135 -4.43 15.95 -14.00
C PHE A 135 -4.00 14.51 -13.84
N HIS A 136 -3.23 14.25 -12.79
CA HIS A 136 -2.69 12.93 -12.48
C HIS A 136 -3.03 12.56 -11.04
N VAL A 137 -3.41 11.31 -10.83
CA VAL A 137 -3.64 10.73 -9.51
C VAL A 137 -2.85 9.43 -9.40
N GLU A 138 -2.06 9.33 -8.34
CA GLU A 138 -1.36 8.11 -7.95
C GLU A 138 -1.89 7.63 -6.59
N LEU A 139 -2.20 6.34 -6.50
CA LEU A 139 -2.45 5.64 -5.24
C LEU A 139 -1.25 4.74 -4.93
N GLN A 140 -0.66 4.92 -3.75
CA GLN A 140 0.25 3.98 -3.14
C GLN A 140 -0.46 3.22 -2.02
N LEU A 141 -0.22 1.91 -1.96
CA LEU A 141 -0.74 1.03 -0.90
C LEU A 141 0.37 0.10 -0.44
N GLN A 142 0.45 -0.15 0.87
CA GLN A 142 1.30 -1.19 1.44
C GLN A 142 0.44 -2.33 2.02
N LEU A 143 0.81 -3.57 1.70
CA LEU A 143 0.08 -4.77 2.09
C LEU A 143 1.02 -5.82 2.68
N ALA A 144 0.66 -6.35 3.85
CA ALA A 144 1.40 -7.42 4.52
C ALA A 144 0.79 -8.81 4.22
N TYR A 145 1.65 -9.79 3.98
CA TYR A 145 1.29 -11.19 3.75
C TYR A 145 2.37 -12.14 4.32
N SER A 146 2.12 -13.44 4.27
CA SER A 146 3.09 -14.48 4.64
C SER A 146 3.65 -15.16 3.40
N SER A 147 4.96 -15.40 3.37
CA SER A 147 5.60 -16.19 2.32
C SER A 147 6.42 -17.33 2.91
N THR A 148 6.38 -18.49 2.26
CA THR A 148 7.19 -19.66 2.61
C THR A 148 8.06 -20.03 1.41
N CYS A 149 9.36 -20.18 1.65
CA CYS A 149 10.34 -20.41 0.59
C CYS A 149 10.21 -21.82 -0.02
N PRO A 150 10.02 -21.95 -1.35
CA PRO A 150 9.94 -23.24 -2.02
C PRO A 150 11.19 -24.11 -1.83
N CYS A 151 12.39 -23.50 -1.88
CA CYS A 151 13.66 -24.20 -1.67
C CYS A 151 13.74 -24.79 -0.26
N SER A 152 13.47 -23.99 0.77
CA SER A 152 13.52 -24.45 2.15
C SER A 152 12.50 -25.56 2.42
N ALA A 153 11.30 -25.45 1.87
CA ALA A 153 10.28 -26.50 1.94
C ALA A 153 10.68 -27.80 1.23
N ALA A 154 11.43 -27.73 0.13
CA ALA A 154 11.98 -28.92 -0.52
C ALA A 154 13.05 -29.59 0.35
N LEU A 155 13.98 -28.82 0.91
CA LEU A 155 15.05 -29.33 1.77
C LEU A 155 14.52 -29.93 3.08
N ALA A 156 13.54 -29.27 3.73
CA ALA A 156 12.89 -29.80 4.92
C ALA A 156 12.22 -31.17 4.64
N ARG A 157 11.55 -31.32 3.48
CA ARG A 157 10.97 -32.59 3.05
C ARG A 157 12.04 -33.68 2.84
N GLN A 158 13.19 -33.35 2.26
CA GLN A 158 14.29 -34.31 2.10
C GLN A 158 14.82 -34.82 3.44
N LEU A 159 15.00 -33.94 4.42
CA LEU A 159 15.43 -34.34 5.77
C LEU A 159 14.41 -35.25 6.46
N ILE A 160 13.10 -34.98 6.29
CA ILE A 160 12.02 -35.84 6.79
C ILE A 160 12.05 -37.21 6.10
N GLN A 161 12.24 -37.24 4.77
CA GLN A 161 12.34 -38.49 4.00
C GLN A 161 13.56 -39.32 4.43
N GLN A 162 14.70 -38.68 4.68
CA GLN A 162 15.89 -39.37 5.17
C GLN A 162 15.63 -39.98 6.56
N ARG A 163 15.03 -39.21 7.48
CA ARG A 163 14.70 -39.71 8.82
C ARG A 163 13.73 -40.89 8.77
N PHE A 164 12.77 -40.86 7.86
CA PHE A 164 11.86 -41.96 7.64
C PHE A 164 12.60 -43.25 7.24
N VAL A 165 13.55 -43.17 6.30
CA VAL A 165 14.35 -44.33 5.86
C VAL A 165 15.19 -44.90 7.01
N GLU A 166 15.75 -44.05 7.88
CA GLU A 166 16.54 -44.49 9.04
C GLU A 166 15.70 -45.20 10.11
N GLU A 167 14.50 -44.70 10.41
CA GLU A 167 13.62 -45.20 11.47
C GLU A 167 12.78 -46.43 11.03
N PHE A 168 12.54 -46.56 9.72
CA PHE A 168 11.74 -47.62 9.14
C PHE A 168 12.53 -48.35 8.04
N PRO A 169 13.51 -49.19 8.40
CA PRO A 169 14.27 -50.00 7.44
C PRO A 169 13.41 -51.12 6.80
N ASP A 170 12.28 -51.46 7.41
CA ASP A 170 11.34 -52.46 6.92
C ASP A 170 10.53 -51.93 5.72
N GLN A 171 10.30 -52.78 4.71
CA GLN A 171 9.52 -52.39 3.52
C GLN A 171 8.03 -52.14 3.78
N ASN A 172 7.48 -52.64 4.90
CA ASN A 172 6.05 -52.54 5.20
C ASN A 172 5.79 -52.18 6.68
N PRO A 173 6.11 -50.94 7.09
CA PRO A 173 5.91 -50.51 8.46
C PRO A 173 4.42 -50.41 8.80
N ALA A 174 4.04 -50.84 10.01
CA ALA A 174 2.66 -50.74 10.48
C ALA A 174 2.16 -49.28 10.46
N ARG A 175 0.96 -49.06 9.92
CA ARG A 175 0.35 -47.73 9.78
C ARG A 175 0.30 -46.96 11.10
N GLU A 176 -0.04 -47.63 12.19
CA GLU A 176 -0.16 -47.05 13.53
C GLU A 176 1.19 -46.52 14.03
N ARG A 177 2.28 -47.23 13.71
CA ARG A 177 3.65 -46.82 14.07
C ARG A 177 4.07 -45.59 13.28
N VAL A 178 3.79 -45.54 11.98
CA VAL A 178 4.07 -44.36 11.14
C VAL A 178 3.25 -43.16 11.58
N PHE A 179 1.96 -43.36 11.88
CA PHE A 179 1.07 -42.30 12.35
C PHE A 179 1.55 -41.71 13.69
N ALA A 180 1.90 -42.55 14.66
CA ALA A 180 2.45 -42.11 15.94
C ALA A 180 3.79 -41.36 15.75
N TRP A 181 4.64 -41.83 14.83
CA TRP A 181 5.91 -41.17 14.52
C TRP A 181 5.71 -39.78 13.90
N LEU A 182 4.81 -39.62 12.93
CA LEU A 182 4.44 -38.33 12.33
C LEU A 182 3.91 -37.32 13.36
N GLY A 183 3.26 -37.81 14.43
CA GLY A 183 2.79 -36.99 15.55
C GLY A 183 3.87 -36.60 16.57
N SER A 184 5.10 -37.10 16.42
CA SER A 184 6.22 -36.85 17.33
C SER A 184 7.21 -35.85 16.73
N SER A 185 8.13 -35.33 17.55
CA SER A 185 9.24 -34.49 17.08
C SER A 185 10.22 -35.21 16.15
N GLN A 186 10.20 -36.56 16.11
CA GLN A 186 11.00 -37.35 15.18
C GLN A 186 10.38 -37.41 13.77
N GLY A 187 9.07 -37.17 13.65
CA GLY A 187 8.34 -37.21 12.38
C GLY A 187 8.55 -35.99 11.49
N ILE A 188 8.78 -34.82 12.11
CA ILE A 188 8.99 -33.54 11.44
C ILE A 188 10.27 -32.91 11.98
N VAL A 189 11.42 -33.43 11.54
CA VAL A 189 12.77 -33.03 12.03
C VAL A 189 13.25 -31.68 11.50
N ALA A 190 12.58 -31.13 10.49
CA ALA A 190 12.94 -29.87 9.86
C ALA A 190 11.68 -29.07 9.52
N THR A 191 11.79 -27.75 9.67
CA THR A 191 10.72 -26.79 9.36
C THR A 191 11.23 -25.82 8.31
N PRO A 192 10.50 -25.59 7.21
CA PRO A 192 10.88 -24.58 6.25
C PRO A 192 10.74 -23.18 6.84
N HIS A 193 11.61 -22.27 6.41
CA HIS A 193 11.47 -20.88 6.83
C HIS A 193 10.29 -20.22 6.12
N SER A 194 9.55 -19.44 6.92
CA SER A 194 8.47 -18.56 6.48
C SER A 194 8.62 -17.21 7.16
N GLN A 195 8.14 -16.16 6.53
CA GLN A 195 8.32 -14.80 7.01
C GLN A 195 7.13 -13.89 6.69
N ARG A 196 7.07 -12.76 7.41
CA ARG A 196 6.20 -11.65 7.05
C ARG A 196 6.82 -10.89 5.88
N SER A 197 6.02 -10.68 4.85
CA SER A 197 6.43 -10.04 3.60
C SER A 197 5.53 -8.86 3.29
N THR A 198 6.03 -7.93 2.48
CA THR A 198 5.34 -6.70 2.13
C THR A 198 5.26 -6.55 0.61
N ALA A 199 4.09 -6.20 0.10
CA ALA A 199 3.89 -5.73 -1.25
C ALA A 199 3.51 -4.24 -1.21
N THR A 200 4.26 -3.41 -1.91
CA THR A 200 3.98 -1.99 -2.08
C THR A 200 3.60 -1.74 -3.53
N PHE A 201 2.49 -1.07 -3.74
CA PHE A 201 1.94 -0.74 -5.06
C PHE A 201 2.00 0.77 -5.25
N TRP A 202 2.27 1.24 -6.46
CA TRP A 202 2.02 2.62 -6.89
C TRP A 202 1.27 2.55 -8.21
N LEU A 203 0.08 3.14 -8.24
CA LEU A 203 -0.92 2.94 -9.29
C LEU A 203 -1.30 4.30 -9.88
N HIS A 204 -1.18 4.46 -11.19
CA HIS A 204 -1.79 5.58 -11.90
C HIS A 204 -3.28 5.27 -12.12
N LEU A 205 -4.13 6.15 -11.61
CA LEU A 205 -5.59 5.99 -11.63
C LEU A 205 -6.22 6.89 -12.69
N GLY A 206 -7.32 6.39 -13.28
CA GLY A 206 -8.18 7.19 -14.13
C GLY A 206 -8.76 8.40 -13.40
N ALA A 207 -8.77 9.55 -14.08
CA ALA A 207 -9.06 10.86 -13.50
C ALA A 207 -10.44 11.08 -12.84
N LYS A 208 -11.41 10.17 -13.01
CA LYS A 208 -12.80 10.32 -12.52
C LYS A 208 -13.23 9.27 -11.51
N GLU A 209 -12.39 8.27 -11.26
CA GLU A 209 -12.75 7.13 -10.41
C GLU A 209 -12.62 7.48 -8.92
N ASN A 210 -13.40 6.77 -8.09
CA ASN A 210 -13.13 6.73 -6.65
C ASN A 210 -11.80 6.04 -6.40
N ILE A 211 -11.11 6.39 -5.31
CA ILE A 211 -9.85 5.76 -4.96
C ILE A 211 -10.10 4.28 -4.60
N PRO A 212 -9.61 3.29 -5.38
CA PRO A 212 -10.04 1.90 -5.29
C PRO A 212 -9.28 1.12 -4.20
N LEU A 213 -9.14 1.69 -3.00
CA LEU A 213 -8.31 1.13 -1.91
C LEU A 213 -8.78 -0.28 -1.50
N LEU A 214 -10.07 -0.44 -1.17
CA LEU A 214 -10.60 -1.75 -0.75
C LEU A 214 -10.47 -2.80 -1.88
N ARG A 215 -10.83 -2.42 -3.12
CA ARG A 215 -10.71 -3.29 -4.30
C ARG A 215 -9.27 -3.76 -4.52
N LEU A 216 -8.29 -2.87 -4.36
CA LEU A 216 -6.87 -3.22 -4.49
C LEU A 216 -6.41 -4.17 -3.39
N VAL A 217 -6.81 -3.92 -2.13
CA VAL A 217 -6.45 -4.81 -1.02
C VAL A 217 -7.03 -6.20 -1.26
N ASP A 218 -8.31 -6.30 -1.61
CA ASP A 218 -8.98 -7.59 -1.83
C ASP A 218 -8.33 -8.36 -2.99
N LEU A 219 -8.04 -7.68 -4.10
CA LEU A 219 -7.34 -8.25 -5.25
C LEU A 219 -5.96 -8.80 -4.86
N ALA A 220 -5.17 -8.03 -4.10
CA ALA A 220 -3.83 -8.40 -3.71
C ALA A 220 -3.82 -9.54 -2.67
N GLU A 221 -4.69 -9.49 -1.66
CA GLU A 221 -4.84 -10.57 -0.68
C GLU A 221 -5.25 -11.88 -1.35
N GLN A 222 -6.22 -11.82 -2.28
CA GLN A 222 -6.65 -12.99 -3.04
C GLN A 222 -5.54 -13.54 -3.95
N SER A 223 -4.78 -12.66 -4.62
CA SER A 223 -3.71 -13.07 -5.53
C SER A 223 -2.53 -13.72 -4.82
N LEU A 224 -2.24 -13.27 -3.59
CA LEU A 224 -1.18 -13.81 -2.76
C LEU A 224 -1.65 -15.09 -2.04
N GLY A 225 -2.89 -15.15 -1.56
CA GLY A 225 -3.49 -16.34 -0.95
C GLY A 225 -3.04 -16.63 0.49
N THR A 226 -2.17 -15.79 1.06
CA THR A 226 -1.59 -15.94 2.41
C THR A 226 -1.59 -14.61 3.16
N ALA A 227 -2.69 -13.86 3.04
CA ALA A 227 -2.89 -12.61 3.78
C ALA A 227 -2.75 -12.83 5.31
N VAL A 228 -2.05 -11.92 6.00
CA VAL A 228 -1.90 -12.02 7.46
C VAL A 228 -3.26 -11.95 8.15
N GLN A 229 -3.42 -12.73 9.21
CA GLN A 229 -4.67 -12.87 9.96
C GLN A 229 -4.72 -11.89 11.15
N THR A 230 -5.91 -11.68 11.71
CA THR A 230 -6.15 -10.83 12.89
C THR A 230 -6.51 -11.66 14.12
N ALA A 231 -7.79 -11.73 14.47
CA ALA A 231 -8.31 -12.57 15.53
C ALA A 231 -8.50 -14.00 14.98
N VAL A 232 -7.79 -14.96 15.55
CA VAL A 232 -7.78 -16.36 15.10
C VAL A 232 -8.05 -17.33 16.25
N LYS A 233 -8.61 -18.49 15.93
CA LYS A 233 -8.63 -19.69 16.77
C LYS A 233 -7.65 -20.73 16.20
N ARG A 234 -7.40 -21.81 16.94
CA ARG A 234 -6.54 -22.92 16.50
C ARG A 234 -6.91 -23.50 15.13
N ALA A 235 -8.20 -23.54 14.80
CA ALA A 235 -8.68 -23.99 13.48
C ALA A 235 -8.21 -23.05 12.34
N ASP A 236 -8.18 -21.74 12.59
CA ASP A 236 -7.69 -20.74 11.65
C ASP A 236 -6.17 -20.83 11.51
N GLU A 237 -5.44 -21.03 12.61
CA GLU A 237 -3.99 -21.24 12.59
C GLU A 237 -3.62 -22.49 11.78
N GLN A 238 -4.38 -23.59 11.94
CA GLN A 238 -4.20 -24.80 11.13
C GLN A 238 -4.48 -24.54 9.65
N ALA A 239 -5.58 -23.83 9.33
CA ALA A 239 -5.89 -23.46 7.95
C ALA A 239 -4.82 -22.54 7.34
N PHE A 240 -4.26 -21.62 8.13
CA PHE A 240 -3.19 -20.74 7.70
C PHE A 240 -1.87 -21.50 7.48
N ALA A 241 -1.54 -22.45 8.35
CA ALA A 241 -0.39 -23.34 8.17
C ALA A 241 -0.54 -24.18 6.91
N LEU A 242 -1.74 -24.71 6.64
CA LEU A 242 -2.05 -25.43 5.41
C LEU A 242 -1.88 -24.54 4.18
N ALA A 243 -2.43 -23.32 4.20
CA ALA A 243 -2.30 -22.37 3.10
C ALA A 243 -0.82 -22.04 2.80
N ASN A 244 0.00 -21.79 3.82
CA ASN A 244 1.43 -21.55 3.64
C ASN A 244 2.16 -22.78 3.05
N GLY A 245 1.83 -23.98 3.51
CA GLY A 245 2.44 -25.22 3.01
C GLY A 245 2.04 -25.57 1.57
N GLN A 246 0.83 -25.20 1.14
CA GLN A 246 0.33 -25.43 -0.22
C GLN A 246 0.67 -24.30 -1.20
N ASN A 247 1.05 -23.13 -0.70
CA ASN A 247 1.28 -21.93 -1.49
C ASN A 247 2.71 -21.39 -1.29
N LEU A 248 3.68 -22.23 -1.63
CA LEU A 248 5.10 -21.85 -1.62
C LEU A 248 5.37 -20.84 -2.73
N MET A 249 6.14 -19.79 -2.43
CA MET A 249 6.44 -18.72 -3.39
C MET A 249 7.80 -18.08 -3.16
N PHE A 250 8.54 -17.84 -4.23
CA PHE A 250 9.64 -16.87 -4.22
C PHE A 250 9.10 -15.43 -4.27
N CYS A 251 9.96 -14.44 -4.05
CA CYS A 251 9.56 -13.04 -4.17
C CYS A 251 9.16 -12.69 -5.61
N GLU A 252 9.77 -13.32 -6.61
CA GLU A 252 9.44 -13.20 -8.02
C GLU A 252 8.06 -13.76 -8.34
N ASP A 253 7.67 -14.88 -7.72
CA ASP A 253 6.34 -15.48 -7.92
C ASP A 253 5.25 -14.54 -7.39
N ALA A 254 5.46 -13.97 -6.20
CA ALA A 254 4.55 -12.98 -5.62
C ALA A 254 4.41 -11.75 -6.53
N ALA A 255 5.53 -11.20 -7.02
CA ALA A 255 5.54 -10.07 -7.95
C ALA A 255 4.79 -10.38 -9.26
N ARG A 256 5.01 -11.57 -9.84
CA ARG A 256 4.35 -12.01 -11.08
C ARG A 256 2.84 -12.22 -10.90
N ARG A 257 2.43 -12.83 -9.79
CA ARG A 257 1.00 -13.03 -9.46
C ARG A 257 0.27 -11.71 -9.33
N LEU A 258 0.83 -10.79 -8.54
CA LEU A 258 0.29 -9.44 -8.37
C LEU A 258 0.26 -8.67 -9.70
N GLY A 259 1.36 -8.67 -10.45
CA GLY A 259 1.43 -8.00 -11.74
C GLY A 259 0.44 -8.54 -12.77
N SER A 260 0.23 -9.86 -12.80
CA SER A 260 -0.77 -10.51 -13.65
C SER A 260 -2.20 -10.15 -13.25
N ALA A 261 -2.49 -10.07 -11.96
CA ALA A 261 -3.80 -9.68 -11.45
C ALA A 261 -4.12 -8.19 -11.73
N LEU A 262 -3.13 -7.31 -11.56
CA LEU A 262 -3.25 -5.88 -11.81
C LEU A 262 -3.41 -5.55 -13.30
N GLN A 263 -2.67 -6.22 -14.20
CA GLN A 263 -2.82 -6.00 -15.65
C GLN A 263 -4.21 -6.31 -16.21
N LYS A 264 -5.00 -7.12 -15.51
CA LYS A 264 -6.38 -7.46 -15.91
C LYS A 264 -7.41 -6.41 -15.47
N GLN A 265 -6.98 -5.39 -14.74
CA GLN A 265 -7.86 -4.35 -14.22
C GLN A 265 -8.02 -3.22 -15.25
N ASP A 266 -9.27 -2.84 -15.50
CA ASP A 266 -9.68 -1.79 -16.44
C ASP A 266 -9.53 -0.36 -15.88
N TRP A 267 -9.45 -0.22 -14.55
CA TRP A 267 -9.32 1.05 -13.83
C TRP A 267 -7.87 1.51 -13.63
N LEU A 268 -6.89 0.78 -14.17
CA LEU A 268 -5.46 1.10 -14.07
C LEU A 268 -4.90 1.62 -15.39
N GLU A 269 -4.26 2.79 -15.34
CA GLU A 269 -3.53 3.34 -16.49
C GLU A 269 -2.09 2.79 -16.56
N GLY A 270 -1.51 2.52 -15.39
CA GLY A 270 -0.18 1.97 -15.21
C GLY A 270 0.12 1.71 -13.74
N PHE A 271 1.13 0.89 -13.44
CA PHE A 271 1.55 0.63 -12.07
C PHE A 271 3.01 0.19 -11.95
N ARG A 272 3.59 0.41 -10.79
CA ARG A 272 4.75 -0.35 -10.31
C ARG A 272 4.39 -1.08 -9.01
N LEU A 273 5.02 -2.22 -8.78
CA LEU A 273 4.96 -2.94 -7.53
C LEU A 273 6.36 -3.33 -7.08
N ARG A 274 6.55 -3.34 -5.76
CA ARG A 274 7.74 -3.83 -5.09
C ARG A 274 7.31 -4.84 -4.05
N VAL A 275 7.90 -6.02 -4.11
CA VAL A 275 7.71 -7.09 -3.14
C VAL A 275 8.99 -7.24 -2.34
N VAL A 276 8.85 -7.32 -1.02
CA VAL A 276 9.94 -7.53 -0.07
C VAL A 276 9.58 -8.74 0.79
N HIS A 277 10.40 -9.79 0.68
CA HIS A 277 10.39 -10.89 1.63
C HIS A 277 11.41 -10.60 2.72
N ALA A 278 10.95 -10.42 3.97
CA ALA A 278 11.83 -10.16 5.10
C ALA A 278 12.51 -11.46 5.53
N GLU A 279 13.63 -11.80 4.90
CA GLU A 279 14.25 -13.11 5.00
C GLU A 279 14.66 -13.41 6.45
N SER A 280 14.19 -14.54 6.99
CA SER A 280 14.43 -14.92 8.39
C SER A 280 15.78 -15.59 8.62
N LEU A 281 16.44 -16.07 7.55
CA LEU A 281 17.77 -16.69 7.59
C LEU A 281 18.90 -15.69 7.28
N HIS A 282 18.59 -14.55 6.67
CA HIS A 282 19.57 -13.59 6.19
C HIS A 282 19.49 -12.27 6.96
N ALA A 283 20.59 -11.50 6.97
CA ALA A 283 20.62 -10.15 7.52
C ALA A 283 20.18 -9.08 6.49
N HIS A 284 19.49 -9.49 5.44
CA HIS A 284 19.01 -8.66 4.34
C HIS A 284 17.78 -9.30 3.69
N ASP A 285 16.98 -8.51 2.99
CA ASP A 285 15.72 -8.94 2.41
C ASP A 285 15.85 -9.36 0.94
N ALA A 286 15.01 -10.29 0.50
CA ALA A 286 14.84 -10.60 -0.92
C ALA A 286 13.79 -9.66 -1.53
N VAL A 287 14.14 -9.02 -2.65
CA VAL A 287 13.32 -7.96 -3.26
C VAL A 287 13.06 -8.27 -4.74
N ALA A 288 11.81 -8.10 -5.17
CA ALA A 288 11.42 -8.17 -6.58
C ALA A 288 10.57 -6.95 -6.95
N GLU A 289 10.78 -6.41 -8.15
CA GLU A 289 10.03 -5.26 -8.66
C GLU A 289 9.47 -5.56 -10.05
N TYR A 290 8.30 -5.00 -10.34
CA TYR A 290 7.69 -5.07 -11.65
C TYR A 290 6.94 -3.79 -11.96
N ALA A 291 7.03 -3.31 -13.21
CA ALA A 291 6.34 -2.13 -13.67
C ALA A 291 5.65 -2.39 -15.01
N TRP A 292 4.44 -1.86 -15.16
CA TRP A 292 3.65 -1.92 -16.38
C TRP A 292 3.08 -0.53 -16.68
N ARG A 293 3.44 0.05 -17.83
CA ARG A 293 3.00 1.39 -18.27
C ARG A 293 3.19 2.49 -17.21
N TYR A 294 4.18 2.34 -16.34
CA TYR A 294 4.49 3.28 -15.28
C TYR A 294 5.67 4.13 -15.72
N ARG A 295 5.44 5.44 -15.92
CA ARG A 295 6.49 6.42 -16.23
C ARG A 295 6.60 7.35 -15.04
N THR A 296 7.80 7.42 -14.45
CA THR A 296 8.14 8.35 -13.37
C THR A 296 8.10 9.79 -13.80
#